data_AF-I0YYL4-F1
#
_entry.id   AF-I0YYL4-F1
#
_cell.length_a   1.000
_cell.length_b   1.000
_cell.length_c   1.000
_cell.angle_alpha   90.00
_cell.angle_beta   90.00
_cell.angle_gamma   90.00
#
_symmetry.space_group_name_H-M   'P 1'
#
loop_
_entity.id
_entity.type
_entity.pdbx_description
1 polymer ?
#
loop_
_entity_poly.entity_id
_entity_poly.type
_entity_poly.pdbx_seq_one_letter_code
_entity_poly.pdbx_strand_id
1 'polypeptide(L)'
;MAPTLNSKATKSNSGDSAVDRLLMRCMPRASLRSIFSGDVVAFNSPLAPAGGQENIMVRRVAAVEGDELITDDPADASFTIPEGRCWVLADNEELKPPDVIDSRTFGPLPVENIVGRIVYYVRQNDHGVVENSKTAMAADAAVLEAELDLEKLRES
;
A
#
# COMPACT_ATOMS: atom_id res chain seq x y z
N MET A 1 -6.61 -5.16 -2.12
CA MET A 1 -6.64 -3.96 -1.27
C MET A 1 -8.05 -3.59 -0.82
N ALA A 2 -9.10 -4.34 -1.19
CA ALA A 2 -10.40 -4.19 -0.53
C ALA A 2 -10.26 -4.48 0.98
N PRO A 3 -11.00 -3.80 1.86
CA PRO A 3 -12.03 -2.81 1.55
C PRO A 3 -11.51 -1.41 1.23
N THR A 4 -10.25 -1.08 1.57
CA THR A 4 -9.68 0.27 1.40
C THR A 4 -9.71 0.76 -0.04
N LEU A 5 -9.17 -0.03 -0.96
CA LEU A 5 -9.12 0.27 -2.40
C LEU A 5 -9.78 -0.85 -3.20
N ASN A 6 -10.46 -0.49 -4.28
CA ASN A 6 -11.30 -1.38 -5.09
C ASN A 6 -12.30 -2.13 -4.20
N SER A 7 -13.04 -1.40 -3.36
CA SER A 7 -13.90 -1.96 -2.30
C SER A 7 -14.96 -2.95 -2.79
N LYS A 8 -15.38 -2.83 -4.06
CA LYS A 8 -16.36 -3.72 -4.71
C LYS A 8 -15.72 -4.90 -5.46
N ALA A 9 -14.40 -5.06 -5.40
CA ALA A 9 -13.73 -6.17 -6.05
C ALA A 9 -14.12 -7.51 -5.39
N THR A 10 -14.71 -8.41 -6.19
CA THR A 10 -14.98 -9.80 -5.79
C THR A 10 -14.07 -10.73 -6.60
N LYS A 11 -13.83 -11.96 -6.11
CA LYS A 11 -13.04 -12.98 -6.83
C LYS A 11 -13.58 -13.28 -8.25
N SER A 12 -14.84 -12.94 -8.54
CA SER A 12 -15.54 -13.23 -9.80
C SER A 12 -15.75 -12.04 -10.75
N ASN A 13 -15.55 -10.80 -10.29
CA ASN A 13 -15.71 -9.60 -11.13
C ASN A 13 -14.34 -8.91 -11.33
N SER A 14 -13.59 -9.37 -12.33
CA SER A 14 -12.43 -8.66 -12.87
C SER A 14 -12.81 -7.57 -13.90
N GLY A 15 -14.10 -7.25 -14.03
CA GLY A 15 -14.63 -6.27 -14.97
C GLY A 15 -14.62 -4.84 -14.43
N ASP A 16 -14.61 -3.88 -15.36
CA ASP A 16 -14.49 -2.40 -15.30
C ASP A 16 -15.26 -1.63 -14.19
N SER A 17 -16.08 -2.31 -13.38
CA SER A 17 -17.00 -1.69 -12.41
C SER A 17 -16.40 -1.48 -11.01
N ALA A 18 -15.16 -1.89 -10.76
CA ALA A 18 -14.49 -1.75 -9.46
C ALA A 18 -13.03 -1.25 -9.59
N VAL A 19 -12.79 -0.29 -10.49
CA VAL A 19 -11.47 0.32 -10.68
C VAL A 19 -11.42 1.66 -9.96
N ASP A 20 -10.63 1.73 -8.89
CA ASP A 20 -10.28 2.99 -8.24
C ASP A 20 -9.12 3.64 -9.00
N ARG A 21 -9.24 4.94 -9.28
CA ARG A 21 -8.13 5.79 -9.73
C ARG A 21 -7.43 6.33 -8.50
N LEU A 22 -6.10 6.25 -8.46
CA LEU A 22 -5.32 6.58 -7.29
C LEU A 22 -4.46 7.82 -7.54
N LEU A 23 -4.45 8.74 -6.57
CA LEU A 23 -3.42 9.79 -6.50
C LEU A 23 -2.27 9.25 -5.66
N MET A 24 -1.08 9.26 -6.25
CA MET A 24 0.14 8.82 -5.60
C MET A 24 1.07 10.01 -5.41
N ARG A 25 1.56 10.19 -4.18
CA ARG A 25 2.72 11.03 -3.91
C ARG A 25 3.98 10.26 -4.23
N CYS A 26 4.64 10.62 -5.33
CA CYS A 26 5.89 10.01 -5.74
C CYS A 26 6.99 10.24 -4.69
N MET A 27 7.80 9.21 -4.45
CA MET A 27 8.92 9.24 -3.50
C MET A 27 10.21 8.80 -4.20
N PRO A 28 10.96 9.72 -4.83
CA PRO A 28 12.17 9.38 -5.58
C PRO A 28 13.28 8.75 -4.72
N ARG A 29 13.22 8.96 -3.40
CA ARG A 29 14.15 8.41 -2.41
C ARG A 29 13.38 7.96 -1.18
N ALA A 30 12.58 6.90 -1.34
CA ALA A 30 11.91 6.28 -0.21
C ALA A 30 12.96 5.84 0.83
N SER A 31 12.68 6.12 2.11
CA SER A 31 13.54 5.74 3.23
C SER A 31 12.69 5.48 4.48
N LEU A 32 13.31 4.93 5.51
CA LEU A 32 12.66 4.70 6.81
C LEU A 32 12.22 5.99 7.51
N ARG A 33 12.69 7.15 7.06
CA ARG A 33 12.23 8.47 7.56
C ARG A 33 10.94 8.92 6.88
N SER A 34 10.57 8.29 5.77
CA SER A 34 9.46 8.71 4.93
C SER A 34 8.40 7.63 4.76
N ILE A 35 8.59 6.43 5.31
CA ILE A 35 7.64 5.30 5.23
C ILE A 35 7.37 4.81 6.65
N PHE A 36 6.09 4.62 6.98
CA PHE A 36 5.67 4.25 8.33
C PHE A 36 4.66 3.11 8.30
N SER A 37 4.56 2.35 9.38
CA SER A 37 3.49 1.37 9.56
C SER A 37 2.12 2.06 9.43
N GLY A 38 1.22 1.43 8.69
CA GLY A 38 -0.08 1.96 8.30
C GLY A 38 -0.12 2.62 6.92
N ASP A 39 1.01 2.92 6.28
CA ASP A 39 1.02 3.56 4.96
C ASP A 39 0.59 2.59 3.85
N VAL A 40 -0.24 3.05 2.91
CA VAL A 40 -0.54 2.37 1.64
C VAL A 40 0.46 2.82 0.58
N VAL A 41 1.32 1.92 0.15
CA VAL A 41 2.46 2.22 -0.73
C VAL A 41 2.34 1.48 -2.06
N ALA A 42 2.80 2.16 -3.12
CA ALA A 42 3.06 1.57 -4.42
C ALA A 42 4.54 1.21 -4.52
N PHE A 43 4.86 0.02 -5.02
CA PHE A 43 6.23 -0.47 -5.12
C PHE A 43 6.42 -1.38 -6.32
N ASN A 44 7.66 -1.47 -6.79
CA ASN A 44 8.07 -2.43 -7.80
C ASN A 44 8.03 -3.85 -7.23
N SER A 45 7.25 -4.74 -7.85
CA SER A 45 7.14 -6.13 -7.43
C SER A 45 8.52 -6.80 -7.40
N PRO A 46 8.94 -7.38 -6.25
CA PRO A 46 10.21 -8.10 -6.16
C PRO A 46 10.21 -9.42 -6.95
N LEU A 47 9.05 -9.86 -7.42
CA LEU A 47 8.89 -11.06 -8.24
C LEU A 47 8.93 -10.76 -9.74
N ALA A 48 9.06 -9.49 -10.14
CA ALA A 48 9.18 -9.13 -11.54
C ALA A 48 10.53 -9.60 -12.11
N PRO A 49 10.57 -10.20 -13.32
CA PRO A 49 11.82 -10.63 -13.93
C PRO A 49 12.70 -9.42 -14.28
N ALA A 50 14.02 -9.59 -14.13
CA ALA A 50 15.01 -8.57 -14.49
C ALA A 50 14.89 -8.21 -15.99
N GLY A 51 14.57 -6.96 -16.29
CA GLY A 51 14.35 -6.47 -17.67
C GLY A 51 12.93 -6.63 -18.21
N GLY A 52 11.98 -7.10 -17.40
CA GLY A 52 10.55 -7.09 -17.71
C GLY A 52 9.90 -5.72 -17.48
N GLN A 53 8.63 -5.58 -17.87
CA GLN A 53 7.84 -4.39 -17.52
C GLN A 53 7.72 -4.27 -15.99
N GLU A 54 7.90 -3.05 -15.47
CA GLU A 54 7.67 -2.74 -14.06
C GLU A 54 6.24 -3.15 -13.68
N ASN A 55 6.12 -4.06 -12.71
CA ASN A 55 4.82 -4.47 -12.18
C ASN A 55 4.62 -3.79 -10.83
N ILE A 56 3.96 -2.62 -10.86
CA ILE A 56 3.64 -1.87 -9.65
C ILE A 56 2.56 -2.59 -8.86
N MET A 57 2.85 -2.84 -7.59
CA MET A 57 1.92 -3.39 -6.62
C MET A 57 1.57 -2.34 -5.57
N VAL A 58 0.33 -2.38 -5.07
CA VAL A 58 -0.12 -1.52 -3.95
C VAL A 58 -0.41 -2.38 -2.73
N ARG A 59 0.24 -2.12 -1.60
CA ARG A 59 0.04 -2.83 -0.32
C ARG A 59 0.16 -1.87 0.85
N ARG A 60 -0.31 -2.29 2.02
CA ARG A 60 -0.15 -1.54 3.27
C ARG A 60 1.09 -2.01 4.00
N VAL A 61 1.89 -1.08 4.47
CA VAL A 61 3.01 -1.33 5.39
C VAL A 61 2.42 -1.76 6.72
N ALA A 62 2.64 -3.02 7.11
CA ALA A 62 2.19 -3.58 8.38
C ALA A 62 3.26 -3.40 9.47
N ALA A 63 4.53 -3.49 9.09
CA ALA A 63 5.66 -3.35 10.00
C ALA A 63 6.87 -2.76 9.26
N VAL A 64 7.76 -2.10 10.01
CA VAL A 64 9.00 -1.51 9.50
C VAL A 64 10.20 -2.12 10.24
N GLU A 65 11.41 -1.76 9.83
CA GLU A 65 12.67 -2.16 10.49
C GLU A 65 12.57 -2.16 12.01
N GLY A 66 13.06 -3.25 12.62
CA GLY A 66 13.12 -3.41 14.07
C GLY A 66 11.82 -3.90 14.71
N ASP A 67 10.68 -3.83 14.01
CA ASP A 67 9.44 -4.43 14.49
C ASP A 67 9.56 -5.96 14.52
N GLU A 68 8.93 -6.58 15.51
CA GLU A 68 8.85 -8.03 15.64
C GLU A 68 7.49 -8.53 15.14
N LEU A 69 7.52 -9.45 14.17
CA LEU A 69 6.34 -10.16 13.71
C LEU A 69 6.12 -11.39 14.59
N ILE A 70 4.90 -11.48 15.13
CA ILE A 70 4.44 -12.60 15.94
C ILE A 70 3.31 -13.27 15.17
N THR A 71 3.38 -14.60 15.06
CA THR A 71 2.32 -15.44 14.49
C THR A 71 1.37 -15.89 15.59
N ASP A 72 0.13 -16.22 15.23
CA ASP A 72 -0.81 -16.87 16.14
C ASP A 72 -0.49 -18.36 16.33
N ASP A 73 0.35 -18.95 15.46
CA ASP A 73 0.83 -20.32 15.62
C ASP A 73 2.04 -20.35 16.57
N PRO A 74 1.93 -20.95 17.77
CA PRO A 74 3.04 -21.02 18.71
C PRO A 74 4.27 -21.77 18.18
N ALA A 75 4.14 -22.52 17.08
CA ALA A 75 5.22 -23.25 16.45
C ALA A 75 6.09 -22.39 15.53
N ASP A 76 5.60 -21.25 15.00
CA ASP A 76 6.48 -20.39 14.20
C ASP A 76 7.28 -19.45 15.08
N ALA A 77 8.56 -19.30 14.74
CA ALA A 77 9.44 -18.36 15.41
C ALA A 77 9.04 -16.92 15.09
N SER A 78 9.18 -16.04 16.09
CA SER A 78 9.08 -14.61 15.84
C SER A 78 10.18 -14.16 14.87
N PHE A 79 9.89 -13.10 14.12
CA PHE A 79 10.78 -12.59 13.08
C PHE A 79 10.90 -11.07 13.20
N THR A 80 12.12 -10.56 13.37
CA THR A 80 12.38 -9.12 13.37
C THR A 80 12.62 -8.63 11.95
N ILE A 81 11.97 -7.51 11.58
CA ILE A 81 12.18 -6.89 10.27
C ILE A 81 13.62 -6.37 10.14
N PRO A 82 14.39 -6.79 9.11
CA PRO A 82 15.78 -6.37 8.95
C PRO A 82 15.93 -4.89 8.59
N GLU A 83 17.17 -4.40 8.70
CA GLU A 83 17.53 -3.03 8.34
C GLU A 83 17.15 -2.68 6.89
N GLY A 84 16.61 -1.48 6.68
CA GLY A 84 16.24 -0.96 5.37
C GLY A 84 15.01 -1.63 4.74
N ARG A 85 14.26 -2.43 5.51
CA ARG A 85 13.13 -3.23 5.00
C ARG A 85 11.83 -2.92 5.73
N CYS A 86 10.73 -3.30 5.09
CA CYS A 86 9.39 -3.27 5.66
C CYS A 86 8.62 -4.54 5.32
N TRP A 87 7.57 -4.81 6.07
CA TRP A 87 6.61 -5.86 5.80
C TRP A 87 5.33 -5.25 5.23
N VAL A 88 4.88 -5.73 4.07
CA VAL A 88 3.69 -5.21 3.41
C VAL A 88 2.63 -6.30 3.26
N LEU A 89 1.37 -5.96 3.54
CA LEU A 89 0.23 -6.86 3.47
C LEU A 89 -0.88 -6.27 2.60
N ALA A 90 -1.74 -7.13 2.06
CA ALA A 90 -3.00 -6.67 1.49
C ALA A 90 -4.00 -6.38 2.61
N ASP A 91 -4.81 -5.33 2.44
CA ASP A 91 -5.86 -4.97 3.41
C ASP A 91 -7.00 -6.00 3.52
N ASN A 92 -7.08 -6.95 2.57
CA ASN A 92 -8.09 -8.00 2.63
C ASN A 92 -7.54 -9.16 3.46
N GLU A 93 -7.93 -9.22 4.73
CA GLU A 93 -7.48 -10.25 5.69
C GLU A 93 -7.93 -11.66 5.30
N GLU A 94 -9.02 -11.81 4.54
CA GLU A 94 -9.51 -13.10 4.04
C GLU A 94 -8.61 -13.71 2.97
N LEU A 95 -7.75 -12.88 2.34
CA LEU A 95 -6.80 -13.37 1.34
C LEU A 95 -5.52 -13.86 2.00
N LYS A 96 -5.14 -15.09 1.64
CA LYS A 96 -3.90 -15.74 2.04
C LYS A 96 -3.15 -16.21 0.78
N PRO A 97 -1.81 -16.32 0.81
CA PRO A 97 -1.07 -16.96 -0.27
C PRO A 97 -1.64 -18.36 -0.59
N PRO A 98 -1.74 -18.77 -1.87
CA PRO A 98 -1.25 -18.09 -3.08
C PRO A 98 -2.24 -17.09 -3.71
N ASP A 99 -3.46 -16.94 -3.16
CA ASP A 99 -4.51 -16.07 -3.72
C ASP A 99 -4.15 -14.57 -3.68
N VAL A 100 -3.16 -14.21 -2.85
CA VAL A 100 -2.61 -12.86 -2.76
C VAL A 100 -1.09 -12.93 -2.66
N ILE A 101 -0.45 -12.00 -3.37
CA ILE A 101 1.01 -11.80 -3.32
C ILE A 101 1.28 -10.59 -2.43
N ASP A 102 1.98 -10.80 -1.32
CA ASP A 102 2.49 -9.77 -0.41
C ASP A 102 3.72 -10.31 0.35
N SER A 103 4.15 -9.66 1.44
CA SER A 103 5.36 -10.09 2.16
C SER A 103 5.28 -11.52 2.71
N ARG A 104 4.07 -12.09 2.90
CA ARG A 104 3.93 -13.52 3.24
C ARG A 104 4.41 -14.43 2.11
N THR A 105 4.49 -13.93 0.88
CA THR A 105 4.97 -14.64 -0.31
C THR A 105 6.45 -14.38 -0.59
N PHE A 106 6.88 -13.11 -0.54
CA PHE A 106 8.22 -12.70 -0.98
C PHE A 106 9.15 -12.24 0.15
N GLY A 107 8.68 -12.24 1.40
CA GLY A 107 9.44 -11.78 2.56
C GLY A 107 9.46 -10.25 2.72
N PRO A 108 10.41 -9.72 3.52
CA PRO A 108 10.50 -8.30 3.78
C PRO A 108 10.98 -7.51 2.55
N LEU A 109 10.23 -6.46 2.21
CA LEU A 109 10.45 -5.59 1.05
C LEU A 109 11.52 -4.54 1.35
N PRO A 110 12.56 -4.37 0.50
CA PRO A 110 13.44 -3.20 0.59
C PRO A 110 12.66 -1.90 0.44
N VAL A 111 12.85 -0.94 1.33
CA VAL A 111 12.12 0.34 1.27
C VAL A 111 12.40 1.11 -0.01
N GLU A 112 13.58 0.92 -0.60
CA GLU A 112 13.97 1.48 -1.91
C GLU A 112 13.10 1.01 -3.09
N ASN A 113 12.39 -0.12 -2.96
CA ASN A 113 11.45 -0.57 -3.99
C ASN A 113 10.17 0.26 -4.03
N ILE A 114 9.89 1.06 -2.98
CA ILE A 114 8.69 1.90 -2.90
C ILE A 114 8.86 3.10 -3.82
N VAL A 115 7.91 3.26 -4.75
CA VAL A 115 7.90 4.35 -5.73
C VAL A 115 7.06 5.54 -5.25
N GLY A 116 6.13 5.31 -4.32
CA GLY A 116 5.29 6.36 -3.77
C GLY A 116 4.25 5.86 -2.78
N ARG A 117 3.56 6.82 -2.15
CA ARG A 117 2.44 6.56 -1.23
C ARG A 117 1.12 6.91 -1.90
N ILE A 118 0.10 6.07 -1.73
CA ILE A 118 -1.25 6.37 -2.19
C ILE A 118 -1.91 7.29 -1.17
N VAL A 119 -2.32 8.48 -1.59
CA VAL A 119 -2.86 9.53 -0.72
C VAL A 119 -4.34 9.78 -0.95
N TYR A 120 -4.87 9.42 -2.12
CA TYR A 120 -6.27 9.64 -2.47
C TYR A 120 -6.78 8.56 -3.43
N TYR A 121 -8.08 8.28 -3.39
CA TYR A 121 -8.76 7.44 -4.38
C TYR A 121 -9.96 8.17 -4.97
N VAL A 122 -10.28 7.85 -6.22
CA VAL A 122 -11.51 8.27 -6.92
C VAL A 122 -12.14 7.02 -7.54
N ARG A 123 -13.42 6.81 -7.28
CA ARG A 123 -14.25 5.76 -7.88
C ARG A 123 -15.61 6.33 -8.26
N GLN A 124 -16.43 5.55 -8.95
CA GLN A 124 -17.59 6.06 -9.71
C GLN A 124 -18.47 7.09 -8.98
N ASN A 125 -18.84 6.84 -7.71
CA ASN A 125 -19.71 7.72 -6.92
C ASN A 125 -19.10 8.04 -5.54
N ASP A 126 -17.79 7.91 -5.40
CA ASP A 126 -17.11 8.11 -4.11
C ASP A 126 -15.64 8.42 -4.34
N HIS A 127 -15.05 9.22 -3.48
CA HIS A 127 -13.65 9.58 -3.51
C HIS A 127 -13.23 10.01 -2.11
N GLY A 128 -11.95 9.86 -1.80
CA GLY A 128 -11.52 10.11 -0.43
C GLY A 128 -10.03 10.00 -0.22
N VAL A 129 -9.61 10.57 0.90
CA VAL A 129 -8.25 10.43 1.40
C VAL A 129 -8.04 8.98 1.83
N VAL A 130 -6.89 8.40 1.45
CA VAL A 130 -6.50 7.09 1.95
C VAL A 130 -5.95 7.26 3.36
N GLU A 131 -6.54 6.54 4.32
CA GLU A 131 -6.04 6.50 5.69
C GLU A 131 -4.67 5.82 5.73
N ASN A 132 -3.64 6.64 5.93
CA ASN A 132 -2.24 6.26 6.09
C ASN A 132 -1.80 6.47 7.55
N SER A 133 -0.53 6.29 7.88
CA SER A 133 -0.02 6.66 9.20
C SER A 133 -0.27 8.15 9.50
N LYS A 134 -0.45 8.49 10.79
CA LYS A 134 -0.67 9.89 11.21
C LYS A 134 0.45 10.82 10.73
N THR A 135 1.69 10.34 10.79
CA THR A 135 2.87 11.09 10.35
C THR A 135 2.85 11.32 8.83
N ALA A 136 2.51 10.29 8.05
CA ALA A 136 2.36 10.40 6.60
C ALA A 136 1.26 11.38 6.21
N MET A 137 0.07 11.24 6.81
CA MET A 137 -1.06 12.11 6.52
C MET A 137 -0.75 13.58 6.82
N ALA A 138 -0.06 13.86 7.94
CA ALA A 138 0.38 15.21 8.27
C ALA A 138 1.40 15.75 7.24
N ALA A 139 2.33 14.92 6.77
CA ALA A 139 3.34 15.31 5.79
C ALA A 139 2.75 15.55 4.39
N ASP A 140 1.67 14.86 4.04
CA ASP A 140 1.08 14.88 2.70
C ASP A 140 -0.11 15.85 2.57
N ALA A 141 -0.57 16.43 3.68
CA ALA A 141 -1.71 17.36 3.71
C ALA A 141 -1.57 18.51 2.71
N ALA A 142 -0.42 19.18 2.67
CA ALA A 142 -0.18 20.31 1.75
C ALA A 142 -0.21 19.89 0.27
N VAL A 143 0.16 18.64 -0.04
CA VAL A 143 0.07 18.13 -1.42
C VAL A 143 -1.36 17.79 -1.79
N LEU A 144 -2.12 17.22 -0.85
CA LEU A 144 -3.55 17.02 -1.08
C LEU A 144 -4.28 18.35 -1.29
N GLU A 145 -3.99 19.37 -0.49
CA GLU A 145 -4.59 20.71 -0.65
C GLU A 145 -4.21 21.41 -1.96
N ALA A 146 -2.97 21.24 -2.42
CA ALA A 146 -2.49 21.87 -3.66
C ALA A 146 -3.01 21.17 -4.93
N GLU A 147 -3.08 19.84 -4.91
CA GLU A 147 -3.44 19.04 -6.09
C GLU A 147 -4.95 18.78 -6.20
N LEU A 148 -5.67 18.79 -5.08
CA LEU A 148 -7.12 18.59 -5.05
C LEU A 148 -7.81 19.92 -4.78
N ASP A 149 -8.60 20.38 -5.75
CA ASP A 149 -9.62 21.40 -5.48
C ASP A 149 -10.78 20.74 -4.74
N LEU A 150 -10.61 20.57 -3.43
CA LEU A 150 -11.54 19.85 -2.55
C LEU A 150 -12.93 20.50 -2.53
N GLU A 151 -13.03 21.81 -2.77
CA GLU A 151 -14.31 22.51 -2.86
C GLU A 151 -15.08 22.09 -4.12
N LYS A 152 -14.41 22.01 -5.29
CA LYS A 152 -15.04 21.53 -6.52
C LYS A 152 -15.44 20.06 -6.46
N LEU A 153 -14.67 19.23 -5.75
CA LEU A 153 -14.95 17.80 -5.61
C LEU A 153 -16.11 17.50 -4.65
N ARG A 154 -16.45 18.43 -3.74
CA ARG A 154 -17.62 18.28 -2.84
C ARG A 154 -18.96 18.61 -3.51
N GLU A 155 -18.92 19.31 -4.65
CA GLU A 155 -20.10 19.74 -5.40
C GLU A 155 -20.50 18.78 -6.53
N SER A 156 -19.68 17.74 -6.80
CA SER A 156 -19.88 16.74 -7.86
C SER A 156 -20.50 15.43 -7.35
#